data_AF-A0A1T4JSI9-F1
#
_entry.id   AF-A0A1T4JSI9-F1
#
_cell.length_a   1.000
_cell.length_b   1.000
_cell.length_c   1.000
_cell.angle_alpha   90.00
_cell.angle_beta   90.00
_cell.angle_gamma   90.00
#
_symmetry.space_group_name_H-M   'P 1'
#
loop_
_entity.id
_entity.type
_entity.pdbx_description
1 polymer ?
#
loop_
_entity_poly.entity_id
_entity_poly.type
_entity_poly.pdbx_seq_one_letter_code
_entity_poly.pdbx_strand_id
1 'polypeptide(L)'
;MSVFRTAYVYVRNTFAGVLKETDNGYSFKYDSDYLQSKNASAVSLTLPLQAEEYTSKTLFSFFDGLIPEGWLLKIVTDNWKIDSHDRFGVLLIACRMESAMFQ
;
A
#
# COMPACT_ATOMS: atom_id res chain seq x y z
N MET A 1 17.55 9.99 -0.73
CA MET A 1 16.40 9.13 -1.03
C MET A 1 15.26 10.01 -1.47
N SER A 2 14.89 9.92 -2.73
CA SER A 2 13.75 10.64 -3.28
C SER A 2 12.51 9.76 -3.12
N VAL A 3 11.46 10.30 -2.50
CA VAL A 3 10.17 9.63 -2.37
C VAL A 3 9.30 10.08 -3.53
N PHE A 4 8.81 9.14 -4.33
CA PHE A 4 7.98 9.43 -5.49
C PHE A 4 6.50 9.42 -5.14
N ARG A 5 6.04 8.37 -4.47
CA ARG A 5 4.64 8.16 -4.14
C ARG A 5 4.50 7.62 -2.73
N THR A 6 3.38 7.93 -2.09
CA THR A 6 3.09 7.55 -0.71
C THR A 6 1.67 7.04 -0.60
N ALA A 7 1.49 5.92 0.08
CA ALA A 7 0.22 5.31 0.40
C ALA A 7 0.08 5.19 1.93
N TYR A 8 -1.10 5.48 2.44
CA TYR A 8 -1.44 5.29 3.85
C TYR A 8 -2.12 3.94 4.00
N VAL A 9 -1.56 3.08 4.84
CA VAL A 9 -2.06 1.72 5.05
C VAL A 9 -2.92 1.71 6.29
N TYR A 10 -4.14 1.18 6.16
CA TYR A 10 -5.07 1.03 7.27
C TYR A 10 -5.37 -0.45 7.49
N VAL A 11 -5.36 -0.87 8.74
CA VAL A 11 -5.76 -2.22 9.16
C VAL A 11 -6.98 -2.06 10.03
N ARG A 12 -8.11 -2.66 9.63
CA ARG A 12 -9.40 -2.57 10.37
C ARG A 12 -9.78 -1.11 10.69
N ASN A 13 -9.74 -0.23 9.68
CA ASN A 13 -9.98 1.22 9.80
C ASN A 13 -9.03 1.98 10.74
N THR A 14 -7.96 1.35 11.24
CA THR A 14 -6.96 2.02 12.06
C THR A 14 -5.73 2.29 11.20
N PHE A 15 -5.21 3.51 11.27
CA PHE A 15 -3.99 3.87 10.56
C PHE A 15 -2.82 3.01 11.06
N ALA A 16 -2.30 2.16 10.18
CA ALA A 16 -1.27 1.19 10.52
C ALA A 16 0.13 1.68 10.19
N GLY A 17 0.28 2.45 9.10
CA GLY A 17 1.58 2.95 8.68
C GLY A 17 1.58 3.53 7.28
N VAL A 18 2.78 3.81 6.79
CA VAL A 18 3.01 4.47 5.50
C VAL A 18 3.86 3.58 4.60
N LEU A 19 3.36 3.31 3.40
CA LEU A 19 4.08 2.67 2.30
C LEU A 19 4.56 3.76 1.34
N LYS A 20 5.83 3.72 0.96
CA LYS A 20 6.46 4.70 0.07
C LYS A 20 7.15 3.98 -1.07
N GLU A 21 7.05 4.58 -2.24
CA GLU A 21 7.88 4.27 -3.39
C GLU A 21 9.06 5.23 -3.42
N THR A 22 10.26 4.68 -3.57
CA THR A 22 11.55 5.38 -3.50
C THR A 22 12.38 5.03 -4.74
N ASP A 23 13.46 5.78 -4.97
CA ASP A 23 14.38 5.51 -6.09
C ASP A 23 15.02 4.11 -6.07
N ASN A 24 15.11 3.49 -4.90
CA ASN A 24 15.72 2.17 -4.71
C ASN A 24 14.70 1.03 -4.50
N GLY A 25 13.41 1.30 -4.69
CA GLY A 25 12.33 0.33 -4.48
C GLY A 25 11.25 0.86 -3.55
N TYR A 26 10.87 0.11 -2.54
CA TYR A 26 9.74 0.41 -1.65
C TYR A 26 10.17 0.40 -0.19
N SER A 27 9.60 1.32 0.58
CA SER A 27 9.73 1.33 2.03
C SER A 27 8.37 1.28 2.72
N PHE A 28 8.24 0.51 3.79
CA PHE A 28 7.05 0.45 4.60
C PHE A 28 7.40 0.64 6.06
N LYS A 29 6.74 1.58 6.72
CA LYS A 29 6.96 1.88 8.12
C LYS A 29 5.65 1.89 8.88
N TYR A 30 5.58 1.09 9.94
CA TYR A 30 4.49 1.15 10.89
C TYR A 30 4.48 2.48 11.64
N ASP A 31 3.28 2.96 11.92
CA ASP A 31 3.09 4.12 12.76
C ASP A 31 3.39 3.77 14.22
N SER A 32 4.08 4.67 14.93
CA SER A 32 4.48 4.46 16.31
C SER A 32 3.28 4.39 17.27
N ASP A 33 2.20 5.13 17.00
CA ASP A 33 0.98 5.07 17.80
C ASP A 33 0.23 3.78 17.51
N TYR A 34 0.27 3.30 16.26
CA TYR A 34 -0.28 2.00 15.91
C TYR A 34 0.43 0.85 16.63
N LEU A 35 1.77 0.84 16.68
CA LEU A 35 2.55 -0.18 17.38
C LEU A 35 2.30 -0.19 18.89
N GLN A 36 1.98 0.97 19.48
CA GLN A 36 1.64 1.10 20.90
C GLN A 36 0.18 0.75 21.21
N SER A 37 -0.67 0.59 20.19
CA SER A 37 -2.06 0.22 20.36
C SER A 37 -2.19 -1.23 20.84
N LYS A 38 -3.09 -1.47 21.81
CA LYS A 38 -3.43 -2.84 22.27
C LYS A 38 -4.02 -3.73 21.16
N ASN A 39 -4.54 -3.11 20.10
CA ASN A 39 -5.15 -3.81 18.96
C ASN A 39 -4.22 -3.87 17.74
N ALA A 40 -2.94 -3.49 17.90
CA ALA A 40 -1.96 -3.55 16.82
C ALA A 40 -1.95 -4.95 16.22
N SER A 41 -2.24 -5.02 14.92
CA SER A 41 -2.20 -6.25 14.15
C SER A 41 -1.27 -6.06 12.97
N ALA A 42 -0.43 -7.07 12.71
CA ALA A 42 0.43 -7.06 11.54
C ALA A 42 -0.41 -6.92 10.27
N VAL A 43 0.04 -6.07 9.34
CA VAL A 43 -0.57 -5.90 8.02
C VAL A 43 -0.54 -7.21 7.25
N SER A 44 0.53 -8.00 7.39
CA SER A 44 0.71 -9.30 6.77
C SER A 44 1.62 -10.20 7.61
N LEU A 45 1.55 -11.51 7.36
CA LEU A 45 2.52 -12.48 7.89
C LEU A 45 3.97 -12.17 7.42
N THR A 46 4.11 -11.54 6.25
CA THR A 46 5.42 -11.13 5.71
C THR A 46 5.87 -9.75 6.19
N LEU A 47 5.02 -9.03 6.91
CA LEU A 47 5.28 -7.69 7.47
C LEU A 47 4.86 -7.69 8.94
N PRO A 48 5.58 -8.39 9.83
CA PRO A 48 5.27 -8.41 11.26
C PRO A 48 5.36 -7.01 11.88
N LEU A 49 4.79 -6.82 13.07
CA LEU A 49 4.86 -5.53 13.77
C LEU A 49 6.29 -5.29 14.24
N GLN A 50 6.92 -4.23 13.74
CA GLN A 50 8.22 -3.77 14.19
C GLN A 50 8.33 -2.25 14.03
N ALA A 51 9.24 -1.62 14.78
CA ALA A 51 9.47 -0.17 14.72
C ALA A 51 10.38 0.23 13.54
N GLU A 52 11.21 -0.70 13.09
CA GLU A 52 12.13 -0.54 11.98
C GLU A 52 11.38 -0.46 10.64
N GLU A 53 11.87 0.41 9.76
CA GLU A 53 11.35 0.52 8.40
C GLU A 53 11.73 -0.73 7.59
N TYR A 54 10.73 -1.33 6.94
CA TYR A 54 10.94 -2.36 5.95
C TYR A 54 11.37 -1.72 4.64
N THR A 55 12.44 -2.21 4.03
CA THR A 55 12.85 -1.78 2.69
C THR A 55 12.98 -2.97 1.78
N SER A 56 12.49 -2.85 0.55
CA SER A 56 12.58 -3.91 -0.46
C SER A 56 12.80 -3.29 -1.84
N LYS A 57 13.53 -3.98 -2.73
CA LYS A 57 13.68 -3.54 -4.14
C LYS A 57 12.39 -3.71 -4.95
N THR A 58 11.52 -4.62 -4.52
CA THR A 58 10.25 -4.94 -5.17
C THR A 58 9.08 -4.72 -4.22
N LEU A 59 7.88 -4.54 -4.75
CA LEU A 59 6.67 -4.36 -3.95
C LEU A 59 6.47 -5.57 -3.03
N PHE A 60 6.10 -5.34 -1.77
CA PHE A 60 5.88 -6.44 -0.83
C PHE A 60 4.72 -7.31 -1.30
N SER A 61 4.89 -8.63 -1.20
CA SER A 61 3.94 -9.62 -1.73
C SER A 61 2.51 -9.46 -1.21
N PHE A 62 2.33 -8.92 -0.01
CA PHE A 62 1.01 -8.60 0.52
C PHE A 62 0.28 -7.52 -0.31
N PHE A 63 0.96 -6.42 -0.61
CA PHE A 63 0.38 -5.35 -1.43
C PHE A 63 0.21 -5.79 -2.88
N ASP A 64 1.10 -6.66 -3.37
CA ASP A 64 0.97 -7.25 -4.69
C ASP A 64 -0.31 -8.08 -4.82
N GLY A 65 -0.66 -8.87 -3.79
CA GLY A 65 -1.92 -9.63 -3.73
C GLY A 65 -3.18 -8.78 -3.50
N LEU A 66 -3.04 -7.50 -3.13
CA LEU A 66 -4.16 -6.55 -3.05
C LEU A 66 -4.46 -5.90 -4.42
N ILE A 67 -3.55 -6.02 -5.39
CA ILE A 67 -3.78 -5.50 -6.72
C ILE A 67 -4.84 -6.37 -7.39
N PRO A 68 -5.98 -5.81 -7.81
CA PRO A 68 -7.01 -6.60 -8.46
C PRO A 68 -6.51 -7.07 -9.83
N GLU A 69 -6.55 -8.39 -10.06
CA GLU A 69 -6.18 -9.01 -11.33
C GLU A 69 -7.39 -9.10 -12.29
N GLY A 70 -7.16 -9.02 -13.60
CA GLY A 70 -8.21 -9.25 -14.62
C GLY A 70 -9.02 -8.01 -15.06
N TRP A 71 -10.36 -8.11 -15.11
CA TRP A 71 -11.23 -7.07 -15.68
C TRP A 71 -11.14 -5.75 -14.88
N LEU A 72 -11.05 -5.80 -13.55
CA LEU A 72 -11.00 -4.57 -12.73
C LEU A 72 -9.72 -3.75 -12.99
N LEU A 73 -8.58 -4.42 -13.19
CA LEU A 73 -7.34 -3.79 -13.67
C LEU A 73 -7.63 -3.03 -14.96
N LYS A 74 -8.25 -3.71 -15.94
CA LYS A 74 -8.56 -3.16 -17.26
C LYS A 74 -9.47 -1.93 -17.21
N ILE A 75 -10.48 -1.89 -16.33
CA ILE A 75 -11.37 -0.71 -16.14
C ILE A 75 -10.59 0.48 -15.56
N VAL A 76 -9.66 0.24 -14.64
CA VAL A 76 -8.83 1.28 -14.02
C VAL A 76 -7.78 1.80 -15.03
N THR A 77 -7.16 0.91 -15.80
CA THR A 77 -6.21 1.25 -16.87
C THR A 77 -6.88 2.08 -17.97
N ASP A 78 -8.08 1.68 -18.41
CA ASP A 78 -8.83 2.39 -19.47
C ASP A 78 -9.35 3.76 -19.02
N ASN A 79 -9.90 3.87 -17.81
CA ASN A 79 -10.45 5.15 -17.33
C ASN A 79 -9.38 6.17 -16.92
N TRP A 80 -8.22 5.73 -16.43
CA TRP A 80 -7.22 6.63 -15.85
C TRP A 80 -5.93 6.76 -16.67
N LYS A 81 -5.81 6.10 -17.83
CA LYS A 81 -4.62 6.14 -18.72
C LYS A 81 -3.31 5.84 -18.00
N ILE A 82 -3.32 4.84 -17.12
CA ILE A 82 -2.13 4.42 -16.38
C ILE A 82 -1.51 3.24 -17.10
N ASP A 83 -0.19 3.21 -17.17
CA ASP A 83 0.50 2.08 -17.78
C ASP A 83 0.29 0.81 -16.95
N SER A 84 -0.06 -0.30 -17.59
CA SER A 84 -0.25 -1.60 -16.91
C SER A 84 1.00 -2.13 -16.21
N HIS A 85 2.20 -1.61 -16.52
CA HIS A 85 3.42 -1.93 -15.77
C HIS A 85 3.57 -1.12 -14.46
N ASP A 86 2.77 -0.09 -14.24
CA ASP A 86 2.83 0.74 -13.03
C ASP A 86 1.95 0.16 -11.91
N ARG A 87 2.42 -0.96 -11.32
CA ARG A 87 1.75 -1.69 -10.24
C ARG A 87 1.44 -0.80 -9.03
N PHE A 88 2.29 0.17 -8.72
CA PHE A 88 2.10 1.07 -7.59
C PHE A 88 1.00 2.11 -7.86
N GLY A 89 0.93 2.63 -9.09
CA GLY A 89 -0.15 3.53 -9.53
C GLY A 89 -1.53 2.85 -9.48
N VAL A 90 -1.60 1.58 -9.89
CA VAL A 90 -2.82 0.77 -9.77
C VAL A 90 -3.22 0.58 -8.30
N LEU A 91 -2.27 0.23 -7.43
CA LEU A 91 -2.52 0.07 -5.99
C LEU A 91 -3.09 1.35 -5.36
N LEU A 92 -2.53 2.51 -5.70
CA LEU A 92 -3.00 3.80 -5.20
C LEU A 92 -4.43 4.13 -5.64
N ILE A 93 -4.81 3.79 -6.87
CA ILE A 93 -6.19 4.02 -7.34
C ILE A 93 -7.17 3.05 -6.70
N ALA A 94 -6.81 1.78 -6.60
CA ALA A 94 -7.65 0.79 -5.93
C ALA A 94 -7.93 1.24 -4.48
N CYS A 95 -6.90 1.70 -3.76
CA CYS A 95 -7.04 2.20 -2.40
C CYS A 95 -7.81 3.54 -2.31
N ARG A 96 -7.72 4.40 -3.35
CA ARG A 96 -8.49 5.65 -3.43
C ARG A 96 -9.98 5.40 -3.70
N MET A 97 -10.34 4.36 -4.46
CA MET A 97 -11.74 4.03 -4.75
C MET A 97 -12.50 3.47 -3.54
N GLU A 98 -11.84 2.78 -2.60
CA GLU A 98 -12.48 2.37 -1.34
C GLU A 98 -12.92 3.55 -0.46
N SER A 99 -12.31 4.73 -0.61
CA SER A 99 -12.67 5.93 0.14
C SER A 99 -13.84 6.72 -0.48
N ALA A 100 -14.21 6.42 -1.73
CA ALA A 100 -15.22 7.16 -2.49
C ALA A 100 -16.59 6.46 -2.57
N MET A 101 -16.72 5.23 -2.04
CA MET A 101 -17.97 4.45 -2.08
C MET A 101 -18.86 4.62 -0.83
N PHE A 102 -18.64 5.70 -0.05
CA PHE A 102 -19.47 6.07 1.10
C PHE A 102 -19.84 7.57 1.10
N GLN A 103 -20.23 8.10 -0.06
CA GLN A 103 -21.09 9.28 -0.15
C GLN A 103 -22.26 9.04 -1.10
#